data_AF-A0A8S0YH41-F1
#
_entry.id   AF-A0A8S0YH41-F1
#
_cell.length_a   1.000
_cell.length_b   1.000
_cell.length_c   1.000
_cell.angle_alpha   90.00
_cell.angle_beta   90.00
_cell.angle_gamma   90.00
#
_symmetry.space_group_name_H-M   'P 1'
#
loop_
_entity.id
_entity.type
_entity.pdbx_description
1 polymer ?
#
loop_
_entity_poly.entity_id
_entity_poly.type
_entity_poly.pdbx_seq_one_letter_code
_entity_poly.pdbx_strand_id
1 'polypeptide(L)'
;MKNKIRGDKKEITSVHLHLELKDEYLTEYQKIMLKRYGESSTGKSICRDILIPSDMPLHNLHYTIQKLYGWRNSHLRSFHLPEEVYQKLTSGTVKGWSDLVGILFQPPSESEGDIFWDDDYKKGSISAWIKKKYIGPYFYGGKLEHPEIAKRDVQRLMDDFKMIDVRESFKDYIERTKKAEGKEIKILRKAPLIELTLEEMNSSIIIEGGTKNLLERLEVSKILASKHELLGEKRLFPVAKELIYKYDFGDNWTIIITKKDNYRDLIKGGLVSHEEIAYANDTVLNEHRPVCIYKDGVFLIDDVGGLSGFANFLGTVYESEDKVESNELRAWSKRLGWSEKKIANKRIL
;
A
#
# COMPACT_ATOMS: atom_id res chain seq x y z
N MET A 1 18.73 44.90 10.21
CA MET A 1 17.61 43.97 9.92
C MET A 1 18.18 42.64 9.52
N LYS A 2 17.88 41.57 10.27
CA LYS A 2 18.48 40.24 10.12
C LYS A 2 18.03 39.59 8.80
N ASN A 3 18.97 39.29 7.92
CA ASN A 3 18.79 38.40 6.78
C ASN A 3 18.34 37.02 7.31
N LYS A 4 17.05 36.71 7.14
CA LYS A 4 16.56 35.33 7.27
C LYS A 4 17.14 34.54 6.11
N ILE A 5 18.05 33.65 6.46
CA ILE A 5 18.56 32.55 5.63
C ILE A 5 17.33 31.86 5.01
N ARG A 6 17.13 32.01 3.69
CA ARG A 6 16.25 31.13 2.91
C ARG A 6 16.90 29.76 2.97
N GLY A 7 16.37 28.86 3.79
CA GLY A 7 16.77 27.45 3.75
C GLY A 7 16.52 26.92 2.35
N ASP A 8 17.49 26.17 1.83
CA ASP A 8 17.43 25.52 0.52
C ASP A 8 16.10 24.76 0.37
N LYS A 9 15.18 25.29 -0.43
CA LYS A 9 14.04 24.49 -0.88
C LYS A 9 14.62 23.38 -1.75
N LYS A 10 14.57 22.15 -1.25
CA LYS A 10 14.90 20.96 -2.04
C LYS A 10 14.11 21.02 -3.35
N GLU A 11 14.83 20.94 -4.47
CA GLU A 11 14.22 20.93 -5.80
C GLU A 11 13.34 19.68 -5.93
N ILE A 12 12.05 19.88 -6.22
CA ILE A 12 11.10 18.78 -6.45
C ILE A 12 11.36 18.20 -7.84
N THR A 13 11.43 16.88 -7.93
CA THR A 13 11.54 16.16 -9.20
C THR A 13 10.32 15.29 -9.45
N SER A 14 10.15 14.88 -10.71
CA SER A 14 9.08 13.95 -11.10
C SER A 14 9.56 12.51 -10.98
N VAL A 15 8.75 11.65 -10.37
CA VAL A 15 9.05 10.23 -10.14
C VAL A 15 8.03 9.37 -10.85
N HIS A 16 8.51 8.47 -11.71
CA HIS A 16 7.67 7.52 -12.44
C HIS A 16 7.44 6.25 -11.61
N LEU A 17 6.19 6.01 -11.23
CA LEU A 17 5.77 4.78 -10.56
C LEU A 17 4.88 3.93 -11.47
N HIS A 18 5.09 2.63 -11.42
CA HIS A 18 4.20 1.62 -11.97
C HIS A 18 3.53 0.86 -10.84
N LEU A 19 2.20 0.76 -10.90
CA LEU A 19 1.35 0.10 -9.94
C LEU A 19 0.67 -1.07 -10.63
N GLU A 20 0.88 -2.27 -10.11
CA GLU A 20 0.28 -3.51 -10.61
C GLU A 20 -0.60 -4.13 -9.53
N LEU A 21 -1.91 -4.09 -9.73
CA LEU A 21 -2.86 -4.85 -8.92
C LEU A 21 -2.97 -6.26 -9.49
N LYS A 22 -2.71 -7.27 -8.66
CA LYS A 22 -2.78 -8.68 -9.07
C LYS A 22 -3.36 -9.56 -7.97
N ASP A 23 -3.82 -10.73 -8.39
CA ASP A 23 -4.22 -11.84 -7.52
C ASP A 23 -3.59 -13.11 -8.11
N GLU A 24 -2.86 -13.86 -7.27
CA GLU A 24 -2.11 -15.03 -7.70
C GLU A 24 -3.01 -16.24 -7.96
N TYR A 25 -4.27 -16.21 -7.48
CA TYR A 25 -5.19 -17.35 -7.49
C TYR A 25 -6.35 -17.20 -8.47
N LEU A 26 -6.24 -16.30 -9.45
CA LEU A 26 -7.25 -16.15 -10.50
C LEU A 26 -7.42 -17.42 -11.32
N THR A 27 -8.66 -17.88 -11.44
CA THR A 27 -9.06 -18.97 -12.35
C THR A 27 -8.98 -18.50 -13.81
N GLU A 28 -8.95 -19.45 -14.75
CA GLU A 28 -8.97 -19.11 -16.19
C GLU A 28 -10.24 -18.35 -16.59
N TYR A 29 -11.40 -18.71 -16.02
CA TYR A 29 -12.64 -17.98 -16.24
C TYR A 29 -12.51 -16.50 -15.84
N GLN A 30 -11.98 -16.24 -14.64
CA GLN A 30 -11.79 -14.88 -14.13
C GLN A 30 -10.81 -14.07 -15.00
N LYS A 31 -9.73 -14.69 -15.47
CA LYS A 31 -8.79 -14.04 -16.40
C LYS A 31 -9.48 -13.63 -17.71
N ILE A 32 -10.35 -14.48 -18.23
CA ILE A 32 -11.14 -14.18 -19.43
C ILE A 32 -12.08 -13.00 -19.17
N MET A 33 -12.76 -12.95 -18.02
CA MET A 33 -13.66 -11.84 -17.66
C MET A 33 -12.90 -10.51 -17.56
N LEU A 34 -11.74 -10.51 -16.90
CA LEU A 34 -10.89 -9.32 -16.82
C LEU A 34 -10.41 -8.86 -18.20
N LYS A 35 -10.11 -9.79 -19.11
CA LYS A 35 -9.69 -9.44 -20.48
C LYS A 35 -10.84 -8.89 -21.33
N ARG A 36 -12.01 -9.51 -21.27
CA ARG A 36 -13.19 -9.14 -22.09
C ARG A 36 -13.86 -7.86 -21.60
N TYR A 37 -14.08 -7.76 -20.30
CA TYR A 37 -14.93 -6.72 -19.70
C TYR A 37 -14.17 -5.82 -18.73
N GLY A 38 -13.05 -6.30 -18.19
CA GLY A 38 -12.19 -5.53 -17.29
C GLY A 38 -11.15 -4.69 -18.00
N GLU A 39 -11.06 -4.74 -19.34
CA GLU A 39 -10.06 -4.04 -20.17
C GLU A 39 -8.60 -4.31 -19.76
N SER A 40 -8.35 -5.43 -19.10
CA SER A 40 -6.99 -5.86 -18.77
C SER A 40 -6.37 -6.50 -20.00
N SER A 41 -5.26 -5.96 -20.49
CA SER A 41 -4.55 -6.50 -21.66
C SER A 41 -4.16 -7.97 -21.49
N THR A 42 -3.78 -8.37 -20.27
CA THR A 42 -3.33 -9.73 -19.93
C THR A 42 -4.42 -10.60 -19.31
N GLY A 43 -5.45 -9.99 -18.72
CA GLY A 43 -6.43 -10.66 -17.87
C GLY A 43 -5.90 -11.06 -16.49
N LYS A 44 -4.64 -10.78 -16.15
CA LYS A 44 -4.00 -11.22 -14.89
C LYS A 44 -3.82 -10.10 -13.87
N SER A 45 -3.74 -8.85 -14.35
CA SER A 45 -3.51 -7.68 -13.50
C SER A 45 -4.18 -6.44 -14.06
N ILE A 46 -4.30 -5.41 -13.22
CA ILE A 46 -4.79 -4.07 -13.56
C ILE A 46 -3.70 -3.08 -13.19
N CYS A 47 -3.22 -2.34 -14.19
CA CYS A 47 -2.01 -1.54 -14.07
C CYS A 47 -2.26 -0.04 -14.24
N ARG A 48 -1.44 0.76 -13.56
CA ARG A 48 -1.39 2.21 -13.69
C ARG A 48 0.06 2.64 -13.72
N ASP A 49 0.40 3.56 -14.64
CA ASP A 49 1.67 4.28 -14.58
C ASP A 49 1.37 5.75 -14.30
N ILE A 50 2.08 6.29 -13.31
CA ILE A 50 1.87 7.64 -12.79
C ILE A 50 3.17 8.40 -12.64
N LEU A 51 3.10 9.71 -12.76
CA LEU A 51 4.13 10.63 -12.31
C LEU A 51 3.69 11.28 -11.01
N ILE A 52 4.58 11.28 -10.01
CA ILE A 52 4.35 11.91 -8.72
C ILE A 52 5.46 12.91 -8.38
N PRO A 53 5.17 13.93 -7.57
CA PRO A 53 6.20 14.76 -6.95
C PRO A 53 7.12 13.92 -6.05
N SER A 54 8.42 14.17 -6.09
CA SER A 54 9.43 13.37 -5.39
C SER A 54 9.27 13.36 -3.86
N ASP A 55 8.64 14.39 -3.30
CA ASP A 55 8.39 14.53 -1.86
C ASP A 55 7.04 13.94 -1.41
N MET A 56 6.29 13.25 -2.29
CA MET A 56 5.03 12.60 -1.93
C MET A 56 5.24 11.51 -0.88
N PRO A 57 4.60 11.61 0.31
CA PRO A 57 4.59 10.55 1.31
C PRO A 57 3.71 9.35 0.91
N LEU A 58 3.97 8.18 1.51
CA LEU A 58 3.12 6.99 1.37
C LEU A 58 1.66 7.28 1.77
N HIS A 59 1.44 8.11 2.79
CA HIS A 59 0.11 8.58 3.20
C HIS A 59 -0.68 9.20 2.04
N ASN A 60 -0.07 10.15 1.32
CA ASN A 60 -0.71 10.82 0.18
C ASN A 60 -0.77 9.91 -1.06
N LEU A 61 0.18 8.99 -1.21
CA LEU A 61 0.14 7.96 -2.25
C LEU A 61 -1.09 7.05 -2.09
N HIS A 62 -1.49 6.71 -0.86
CA HIS A 62 -2.72 5.96 -0.63
C HIS A 62 -3.93 6.64 -1.30
N TYR A 63 -4.16 7.93 -1.04
CA TYR A 63 -5.29 8.65 -1.67
C TYR A 63 -5.17 8.75 -3.19
N THR A 64 -3.93 8.80 -3.70
CA THR A 64 -3.66 8.70 -5.14
C THR A 64 -4.12 7.34 -5.69
N ILE A 65 -3.78 6.25 -5.00
CA ILE A 65 -4.18 4.87 -5.35
C ILE A 65 -5.70 4.73 -5.31
N GLN A 66 -6.36 5.21 -4.26
CA GLN A 66 -7.83 5.18 -4.14
C GLN A 66 -8.48 5.79 -5.38
N LYS A 67 -8.00 6.96 -5.82
CA LYS A 67 -8.55 7.62 -7.01
C LYS A 67 -8.23 6.88 -8.32
N LEU A 68 -7.05 6.30 -8.45
CA LEU A 68 -6.61 5.56 -9.64
C LEU A 68 -7.40 4.27 -9.89
N TYR A 69 -7.80 3.60 -8.82
CA TYR A 69 -8.55 2.34 -8.87
C TYR A 69 -10.05 2.53 -8.69
N GLY A 70 -10.52 3.71 -8.29
CA GLY A 70 -11.95 4.01 -8.20
C GLY A 70 -12.57 3.69 -6.83
N TRP A 71 -11.73 3.41 -5.84
CA TRP A 71 -12.13 3.15 -4.46
C TRP A 71 -12.48 4.41 -3.68
N ARG A 72 -13.13 4.22 -2.53
CA ARG A 72 -13.75 5.28 -1.75
C ARG A 72 -13.08 5.55 -0.40
N ASN A 73 -11.92 4.96 -0.13
CA ASN A 73 -11.25 4.99 1.17
C ASN A 73 -12.21 4.52 2.28
N SER A 74 -12.70 3.29 2.16
CA SER A 74 -13.68 2.73 3.12
C SER A 74 -13.09 1.66 4.03
N HIS A 75 -11.82 1.28 3.80
CA HIS A 75 -11.16 0.18 4.48
C HIS A 75 -9.76 0.53 4.96
N LEU A 76 -9.25 -0.30 5.86
CA LEU A 76 -7.87 -0.25 6.34
C LEU A 76 -6.87 -0.51 5.21
N ARG A 77 -5.64 -0.02 5.42
CA ARG A 77 -4.53 -0.12 4.47
C ARG A 77 -3.22 -0.36 5.19
N SER A 78 -2.22 -0.83 4.44
CA SER A 78 -0.83 -0.84 4.89
C SER A 78 0.14 -0.83 3.72
N PHE A 79 1.36 -0.37 3.98
CA PHE A 79 2.50 -0.47 3.06
C PHE A 79 3.54 -1.41 3.66
N HIS A 80 3.98 -2.40 2.91
CA HIS A 80 4.97 -3.40 3.32
C HIS A 80 6.14 -3.45 2.34
N LEU A 81 7.28 -3.93 2.85
CA LEU A 81 8.39 -4.38 2.01
C LEU A 81 8.13 -5.83 1.57
N PRO A 82 8.74 -6.29 0.47
CA PRO A 82 8.83 -7.70 0.16
C PRO A 82 9.44 -8.48 1.32
N GLU A 83 8.96 -9.71 1.55
CA GLU A 83 9.35 -10.50 2.74
C GLU A 83 10.87 -10.67 2.85
N GLU A 84 11.55 -10.98 1.74
CA GLU A 84 13.01 -11.15 1.72
C GLU A 84 13.75 -9.89 2.16
N VAL A 85 13.26 -8.71 1.75
CA VAL A 85 13.84 -7.41 2.12
C VAL A 85 13.58 -7.13 3.60
N TYR A 86 12.35 -7.37 4.06
CA TYR A 86 11.97 -7.23 5.46
C TYR A 86 12.84 -8.10 6.38
N GLN A 87 12.98 -9.39 6.05
CA GLN A 87 13.80 -10.33 6.82
C GLN A 87 15.28 -9.93 6.81
N LYS A 88 15.82 -9.50 5.66
CA LYS A 88 17.21 -9.03 5.57
C LYS A 88 17.47 -7.81 6.45
N LEU A 89 16.56 -6.83 6.47
CA LEU A 89 16.73 -5.59 7.25
C LEU A 89 16.61 -5.83 8.75
N THR A 90 15.65 -6.67 9.17
CA THR A 90 15.38 -6.95 10.59
C THR A 90 16.21 -8.12 11.14
N SER A 91 16.90 -8.85 10.27
CA SER A 91 17.51 -10.15 10.56
C SER A 91 16.52 -11.18 11.16
N GLY A 92 15.20 -10.98 10.98
CA GLY A 92 14.17 -11.82 11.60
C GLY A 92 14.10 -11.71 13.13
N THR A 93 14.70 -10.68 13.73
CA THR A 93 14.80 -10.52 15.20
C THR A 93 14.01 -9.34 15.71
N VAL A 94 13.52 -9.44 16.95
CA VAL A 94 12.86 -8.32 17.63
C VAL A 94 13.82 -7.14 17.75
N LYS A 95 15.10 -7.40 18.10
CA LYS A 95 16.13 -6.36 18.14
C LYS A 95 16.26 -5.62 16.81
N GLY A 96 16.47 -6.34 15.70
CA GLY A 96 16.67 -5.71 14.39
C GLY A 96 15.43 -4.97 13.88
N TRP A 97 14.22 -5.45 14.21
CA TRP A 97 12.99 -4.68 13.97
C TRP A 97 12.93 -3.42 14.83
N SER A 98 13.16 -3.53 16.14
CA SER A 98 13.08 -2.41 17.08
C SER A 98 14.08 -1.29 16.78
N ASP A 99 15.25 -1.64 16.22
CA ASP A 99 16.28 -0.69 15.77
C ASP A 99 15.80 0.15 14.55
N LEU A 100 14.76 -0.31 13.84
CA LEU A 100 14.20 0.33 12.63
C LEU A 100 12.81 0.95 12.85
N VAL A 101 12.20 0.77 14.02
CA VAL A 101 10.93 1.42 14.37
C VAL A 101 11.11 2.93 14.48
N GLY A 102 10.19 3.70 13.89
CA GLY A 102 10.29 5.17 13.80
C GLY A 102 11.27 5.67 12.74
N ILE A 103 12.00 4.77 12.07
CA ILE A 103 12.84 5.07 10.90
C ILE A 103 12.18 4.51 9.63
N LEU A 104 11.75 3.25 9.67
CA LEU A 104 11.16 2.53 8.55
C LEU A 104 9.80 1.93 8.91
N PHE A 105 9.69 1.31 10.09
CA PHE A 105 8.47 0.64 10.54
C PHE A 105 7.68 1.47 11.55
N GLN A 106 6.37 1.30 11.53
CA GLN A 106 5.45 1.89 12.50
C GLN A 106 5.72 1.37 13.93
N PRO A 107 5.49 2.21 14.95
CA PRO A 107 5.61 1.80 16.34
C PRO A 107 4.53 0.80 16.77
N PRO A 108 4.79 -0.02 17.80
CA PRO A 108 3.87 -1.07 18.24
C PRO A 108 2.49 -0.57 18.69
N SER A 109 2.40 0.61 19.31
CA SER A 109 1.10 1.21 19.69
C SER A 109 0.47 2.06 18.57
N GLU A 110 1.02 2.01 17.35
CA GLU A 110 0.43 2.72 16.21
C GLU A 110 -1.01 2.23 16.00
N SER A 111 -1.93 3.19 15.86
CA SER A 111 -3.35 2.89 15.83
C SER A 111 -4.07 3.71 14.77
N GLU A 112 -5.27 3.27 14.41
CA GLU A 112 -6.11 3.89 13.38
C GLU A 112 -6.29 5.40 13.61
N GLY A 113 -6.41 5.83 14.87
CA GLY A 113 -6.63 7.24 15.20
C GLY A 113 -5.44 8.16 14.85
N ASP A 114 -4.21 7.65 14.89
CA ASP A 114 -3.01 8.44 14.56
C ASP A 114 -2.64 8.30 13.07
N ILE A 115 -2.79 7.09 12.48
CA ILE A 115 -2.56 6.86 11.04
C ILE A 115 -3.58 7.61 10.18
N PHE A 116 -4.87 7.57 10.57
CA PHE A 116 -5.98 8.17 9.84
C PHE A 116 -6.42 9.51 10.42
N TRP A 117 -5.44 10.25 10.98
CA TRP A 117 -5.63 11.55 11.63
C TRP A 117 -6.42 12.56 10.80
N ASP A 118 -6.42 12.43 9.48
CA ASP A 118 -7.11 13.30 8.55
C ASP A 118 -8.29 12.65 7.83
N ASP A 119 -8.78 11.48 8.26
CA ASP A 119 -10.00 10.88 7.72
C ASP A 119 -11.26 11.60 8.26
N ASP A 120 -11.42 12.85 7.81
CA ASP A 120 -12.38 13.82 8.32
C ASP A 120 -13.60 14.00 7.39
N TYR A 121 -13.85 13.04 6.49
CA TYR A 121 -14.95 13.12 5.55
C TYR A 121 -16.31 13.06 6.27
N LYS A 122 -17.12 14.12 6.11
CA LYS A 122 -18.47 14.20 6.71
C LYS A 122 -19.60 14.14 5.68
N LYS A 123 -19.49 14.92 4.60
CA LYS A 123 -20.53 15.04 3.56
C LYS A 123 -19.97 15.68 2.29
N GLY A 124 -20.68 15.52 1.18
CA GLY A 124 -20.37 16.16 -0.09
C GLY A 124 -19.84 15.16 -1.13
N SER A 125 -18.95 15.62 -2.02
CA SER A 125 -18.33 14.74 -3.01
C SER A 125 -17.10 14.07 -2.41
N ILE A 126 -17.18 12.76 -2.18
CA ILE A 126 -16.03 11.94 -1.76
C ILE A 126 -14.83 12.11 -2.71
N SER A 127 -15.08 12.18 -4.02
CA SER A 127 -14.02 12.41 -5.02
C SER A 127 -13.32 13.76 -4.85
N ALA A 128 -14.06 14.83 -4.50
CA ALA A 128 -13.45 16.13 -4.25
C ALA A 128 -12.68 16.16 -2.92
N TRP A 129 -13.12 15.40 -1.93
CA TRP A 129 -12.40 15.23 -0.67
C TRP A 129 -11.09 14.46 -0.87
N ILE A 130 -11.12 13.26 -1.48
CA ILE A 130 -9.91 12.48 -1.82
C ILE A 130 -8.94 13.33 -2.65
N LYS A 131 -9.45 14.13 -3.60
CA LYS A 131 -8.60 15.01 -4.42
C LYS A 131 -7.74 15.97 -3.62
N LYS A 132 -8.24 16.49 -2.49
CA LYS A 132 -7.46 17.39 -1.63
C LYS A 132 -6.35 16.66 -0.88
N LYS A 133 -6.43 15.33 -0.75
CA LYS A 133 -5.50 14.51 0.03
C LYS A 133 -4.23 14.15 -0.74
N TYR A 134 -4.25 14.12 -2.06
CA TYR A 134 -3.07 13.79 -2.87
C TYR A 134 -2.44 14.97 -3.61
N ILE A 135 -2.99 16.18 -3.45
CA ILE A 135 -2.42 17.42 -4.01
C ILE A 135 -1.56 18.09 -2.95
N GLY A 136 -0.32 18.42 -3.30
CA GLY A 136 0.61 19.09 -2.41
C GLY A 136 0.23 20.55 -2.11
N PRO A 137 0.95 21.21 -1.19
CA PRO A 137 2.08 20.68 -0.42
C PRO A 137 1.64 19.60 0.58
N TYR A 138 2.47 18.56 0.73
CA TYR A 138 2.16 17.43 1.60
C TYR A 138 2.47 17.71 3.07
N PHE A 139 1.64 17.15 3.95
CA PHE A 139 1.82 17.21 5.39
C PHE A 139 1.34 15.90 6.02
N TYR A 140 2.12 15.38 6.96
CA TYR A 140 1.74 14.22 7.78
C TYR A 140 1.52 14.70 9.23
N GLY A 141 0.32 14.46 9.75
CA GLY A 141 -0.11 14.94 11.06
C GLY A 141 -0.09 13.89 12.18
N GLY A 142 0.15 12.62 11.86
CA GLY A 142 0.31 11.56 12.84
C GLY A 142 1.53 11.80 13.73
N LYS A 143 1.40 11.51 15.02
CA LYS A 143 2.40 11.81 16.05
C LYS A 143 3.30 10.62 16.35
N LEU A 144 2.77 9.40 16.32
CA LEU A 144 3.49 8.21 16.78
C LEU A 144 4.69 7.88 15.89
N GLU A 145 4.57 8.15 14.59
CA GLU A 145 5.64 7.94 13.61
C GLU A 145 6.89 8.85 13.80
N HIS A 146 6.84 9.86 14.68
CA HIS A 146 8.00 10.69 14.98
C HIS A 146 9.07 9.88 15.74
N PRO A 147 10.35 9.93 15.33
CA PRO A 147 11.38 9.03 15.85
C PRO A 147 11.49 8.97 17.38
N GLU A 148 11.41 10.12 18.06
CA GLU A 148 11.51 10.18 19.51
C GLU A 148 10.29 9.56 20.21
N ILE A 149 9.11 9.67 19.61
CA ILE A 149 7.86 9.11 20.14
C ILE A 149 7.85 7.61 19.89
N ALA A 150 8.12 7.17 18.65
CA ALA A 150 8.24 5.78 18.29
C ALA A 150 9.27 5.02 19.15
N LYS A 151 10.44 5.63 19.42
CA LYS A 151 11.46 5.01 20.28
C LYS A 151 10.99 4.84 21.73
N ARG A 152 10.25 5.81 22.28
CA ARG A 152 9.66 5.68 23.63
C ARG A 152 8.59 4.60 23.66
N ASP A 153 7.83 4.47 22.59
CA ASP A 153 6.79 3.46 22.46
C ASP A 153 7.37 2.03 22.46
N VAL A 154 8.43 1.81 21.67
CA VAL A 154 9.21 0.56 21.73
C VAL A 154 9.76 0.31 23.12
N GLN A 155 10.33 1.31 23.78
CA GLN A 155 10.85 1.13 25.14
C GLN A 155 9.76 0.70 26.12
N ARG A 156 8.55 1.28 26.02
CA ARG A 156 7.40 0.86 26.83
C ARG A 156 7.04 -0.60 26.57
N LEU A 157 7.00 -1.03 25.30
CA LEU A 157 6.79 -2.44 24.97
C LEU A 157 7.85 -3.34 25.62
N MET A 158 9.13 -2.96 25.55
CA MET A 158 10.22 -3.73 26.19
C MET A 158 10.09 -3.79 27.72
N ASP A 159 9.61 -2.70 28.34
CA ASP A 159 9.41 -2.62 29.78
C ASP A 159 8.19 -3.42 30.27
N ASP A 160 7.13 -3.47 29.47
CA ASP A 160 5.93 -4.26 29.74
C ASP A 160 6.21 -5.77 29.56
N PHE A 161 7.12 -6.13 28.65
CA PHE A 161 7.47 -7.51 28.30
C PHE A 161 8.93 -7.86 28.59
N LYS A 162 9.42 -7.53 29.79
CA LYS A 162 10.82 -7.79 30.20
C LYS A 162 11.25 -9.25 30.13
N MET A 163 10.34 -10.16 30.47
CA MET A 163 10.54 -11.61 30.42
C MET A 163 9.21 -12.23 30.03
N ILE A 164 9.20 -12.98 28.92
CA ILE A 164 7.97 -13.60 28.42
C ILE A 164 8.11 -15.11 28.33
N ASP A 165 6.97 -15.79 28.46
CA ASP A 165 6.83 -17.20 28.12
C ASP A 165 6.78 -17.33 26.60
N VAL A 166 7.88 -17.81 26.01
CA VAL A 166 7.96 -18.07 24.57
C VAL A 166 7.12 -19.30 24.27
N ARG A 167 6.09 -19.12 23.44
CA ARG A 167 5.14 -20.18 23.08
C ARG A 167 5.55 -20.84 21.77
N GLU A 168 5.16 -22.10 21.59
CA GLU A 168 5.27 -22.76 20.28
C GLU A 168 4.38 -22.05 19.25
N SER A 169 4.72 -22.21 17.96
CA SER A 169 3.91 -21.61 16.90
C SER A 169 2.53 -22.27 16.83
N PHE A 170 1.53 -21.54 16.32
CA PHE A 170 0.20 -22.11 16.10
C PHE A 170 0.24 -23.35 15.19
N LYS A 171 1.15 -23.36 14.20
CA LYS A 171 1.36 -24.49 13.31
C LYS A 171 1.84 -25.72 14.08
N ASP A 172 2.87 -25.58 14.90
CA ASP A 172 3.43 -26.68 15.70
C ASP A 172 2.40 -27.21 16.70
N TYR A 173 1.64 -26.31 17.32
CA TYR A 173 0.53 -26.66 18.20
C TYR A 173 -0.50 -27.55 17.48
N ILE A 174 -0.96 -27.15 16.30
CA ILE A 174 -1.92 -27.93 15.51
C ILE A 174 -1.32 -29.27 15.10
N GLU A 175 -0.08 -29.30 14.61
CA GLU A 175 0.58 -30.56 14.23
C GLU A 175 0.71 -31.54 15.41
N ARG A 176 1.03 -31.04 16.60
CA ARG A 176 1.15 -31.81 17.83
C ARG A 176 -0.20 -32.30 18.38
N THR A 177 -1.27 -31.55 18.17
CA THR A 177 -2.62 -31.84 18.71
C THR A 177 -3.57 -32.53 17.73
N LYS A 178 -3.20 -32.65 16.44
CA LYS A 178 -3.95 -33.40 15.40
C LYS A 178 -4.43 -34.79 15.81
N LYS A 179 -3.77 -35.46 16.77
CA LYS A 179 -4.09 -36.82 17.25
C LYS A 179 -4.54 -36.89 18.72
N ALA A 180 -4.67 -35.74 19.41
CA ALA A 180 -5.09 -35.68 20.81
C ALA A 180 -5.74 -34.31 21.11
N GLU A 181 -7.05 -34.31 21.33
CA GLU A 181 -7.82 -33.12 21.72
C GLU A 181 -7.45 -32.65 23.14
N GLY A 182 -7.53 -31.34 23.36
CA GLY A 182 -7.47 -30.74 24.71
C GLY A 182 -6.07 -30.49 25.30
N LYS A 183 -5.00 -30.49 24.51
CA LYS A 183 -3.67 -30.10 25.02
C LYS A 183 -3.51 -28.58 24.98
N GLU A 184 -2.92 -28.01 26.02
CA GLU A 184 -2.58 -26.58 26.07
C GLU A 184 -1.39 -26.23 25.14
N ILE A 185 -1.25 -24.93 24.84
CA ILE A 185 -0.08 -24.37 24.15
C ILE A 185 1.15 -24.54 25.03
N LYS A 186 2.24 -25.05 24.45
CA LYS A 186 3.49 -25.32 25.15
C LYS A 186 4.33 -24.06 25.30
N ILE A 187 4.84 -23.84 26.50
CA ILE A 187 5.92 -22.88 26.77
C ILE A 187 7.26 -23.55 26.44
N LEU A 188 8.01 -22.97 25.52
CA LEU A 188 9.30 -23.46 25.05
C LEU A 188 10.45 -23.03 25.98
N ARG A 189 10.45 -21.74 26.35
CA ARG A 189 11.45 -21.12 27.23
C ARG A 189 10.92 -19.80 27.80
N LYS A 190 11.62 -19.25 28.79
CA LYS A 190 11.46 -17.86 29.23
C LYS A 190 12.61 -17.03 28.69
N ALA A 191 12.32 -15.89 28.07
CA ALA A 191 13.36 -15.01 27.53
C ALA A 191 12.91 -13.54 27.50
N PRO A 192 13.85 -12.58 27.52
CA PRO A 192 13.54 -11.17 27.30
C PRO A 192 13.04 -10.93 25.87
N LEU A 193 12.02 -10.08 25.71
CA LEU A 193 11.41 -9.78 24.40
C LEU A 193 12.44 -9.42 23.32
N ILE A 194 13.47 -8.64 23.67
CA ILE A 194 14.50 -8.18 22.74
C ILE A 194 15.36 -9.31 22.15
N GLU A 195 15.45 -10.45 22.83
CA GLU A 195 16.25 -11.63 22.41
C GLU A 195 15.47 -12.61 21.53
N LEU A 196 14.19 -12.33 21.27
CA LEU A 196 13.36 -13.21 20.46
C LEU A 196 13.58 -12.98 18.96
N THR A 197 13.29 -14.01 18.20
CA THR A 197 12.92 -13.87 16.79
C THR A 197 11.54 -13.21 16.67
N LEU A 198 11.27 -12.59 15.52
CA LEU A 198 9.95 -12.02 15.25
C LEU A 198 8.84 -13.10 15.24
N GLU A 199 9.17 -14.33 14.84
CA GLU A 199 8.24 -15.47 14.85
C GLU A 199 7.89 -15.91 16.28
N GLU A 200 8.89 -16.04 17.15
CA GLU A 200 8.68 -16.32 18.57
C GLU A 200 7.83 -15.22 19.23
N MET A 201 8.10 -13.95 18.91
CA MET A 201 7.33 -12.82 19.42
C MET A 201 5.87 -12.91 18.97
N ASN A 202 5.60 -13.05 17.67
CA ASN A 202 4.24 -13.12 17.12
C ASN A 202 3.45 -14.33 17.64
N SER A 203 4.13 -15.42 18.03
CA SER A 203 3.50 -16.59 18.64
C SER A 203 3.18 -16.41 20.13
N SER A 204 3.83 -15.44 20.78
CA SER A 204 3.79 -15.26 22.24
C SER A 204 3.03 -14.02 22.68
N ILE A 205 3.05 -12.94 21.89
CA ILE A 205 2.37 -11.66 22.16
C ILE A 205 1.63 -11.16 20.93
N ILE A 206 0.61 -10.33 21.15
CA ILE A 206 -0.15 -9.68 20.09
C ILE A 206 0.29 -8.22 20.01
N ILE A 207 0.68 -7.78 18.80
CA ILE A 207 0.87 -6.37 18.45
C ILE A 207 -0.17 -6.08 17.37
N GLU A 208 -1.16 -5.23 17.68
CA GLU A 208 -2.34 -5.01 16.82
C GLU A 208 -1.94 -4.54 15.41
N GLY A 209 -1.04 -3.55 15.31
CA GLY A 209 -0.52 -3.06 14.03
C GLY A 209 0.50 -3.99 13.35
N GLY A 210 0.91 -5.07 14.03
CA GLY A 210 1.98 -5.96 13.59
C GLY A 210 3.35 -5.26 13.53
N THR A 211 4.26 -5.83 12.74
CA THR A 211 5.68 -5.39 12.67
C THR A 211 6.12 -4.95 11.29
N LYS A 212 5.26 -5.16 10.27
CA LYS A 212 5.62 -4.99 8.85
C LYS A 212 5.22 -3.65 8.27
N ASN A 213 4.30 -2.93 8.92
CA ASN A 213 3.77 -1.66 8.40
C ASN A 213 4.89 -0.61 8.33
N LEU A 214 5.04 -0.02 7.15
CA LEU A 214 5.93 1.10 6.93
C LEU A 214 5.32 2.40 7.43
N LEU A 215 6.19 3.33 7.84
CA LEU A 215 5.79 4.68 8.21
C LEU A 215 5.17 5.41 7.02
N GLU A 216 3.93 5.87 7.16
CA GLU A 216 3.21 6.56 6.08
C GLU A 216 3.77 7.96 5.79
N ARG A 217 4.52 8.56 6.72
CA ARG A 217 5.22 9.84 6.50
C ARG A 217 6.42 9.75 5.55
N LEU A 218 6.87 8.54 5.19
CA LEU A 218 8.06 8.38 4.35
C LEU A 218 7.77 8.76 2.90
N GLU A 219 8.67 9.53 2.31
CA GLU A 219 8.63 9.88 0.89
C GLU A 219 8.88 8.65 0.02
N VAL A 220 7.99 8.38 -0.91
CA VAL A 220 8.03 7.18 -1.77
C VAL A 220 9.36 7.09 -2.52
N SER A 221 9.85 8.24 -3.02
CA SER A 221 11.09 8.34 -3.80
C SER A 221 12.35 8.02 -3.00
N LYS A 222 12.31 8.16 -1.66
CA LYS A 222 13.42 7.81 -0.77
C LYS A 222 13.45 6.34 -0.45
N ILE A 223 12.29 5.69 -0.39
CA ILE A 223 12.16 4.27 -0.04
C ILE A 223 12.50 3.39 -1.26
N LEU A 224 11.95 3.76 -2.42
CA LEU A 224 12.04 2.99 -3.65
C LEU A 224 13.21 3.41 -4.53
N ALA A 225 14.05 2.44 -4.86
CA ALA A 225 15.03 2.55 -5.92
C ALA A 225 14.46 2.05 -7.25
N SER A 226 14.82 2.71 -8.35
CA SER A 226 14.55 2.18 -9.69
C SER A 226 15.42 0.96 -9.98
N LYS A 227 15.14 0.22 -11.06
CA LYS A 227 15.85 -1.03 -11.39
C LYS A 227 17.38 -0.89 -11.36
N HIS A 228 17.93 0.21 -11.86
CA HIS A 228 19.37 0.42 -12.00
C HIS A 228 20.00 1.24 -10.87
N GLU A 229 19.21 1.83 -9.97
CA GLU A 229 19.75 2.50 -8.78
C GLU A 229 20.34 1.47 -7.80
N LEU A 230 21.30 1.85 -6.96
CA LEU A 230 21.79 0.98 -5.90
C LEU A 230 20.91 1.14 -4.65
N LEU A 231 20.74 0.06 -3.89
CA LEU A 231 20.13 0.15 -2.57
C LEU A 231 21.10 0.80 -1.58
N GLY A 232 20.56 1.39 -0.52
CA GLY A 232 21.27 2.22 0.44
C GLY A 232 22.18 1.43 1.39
N GLU A 233 23.27 0.82 0.89
CA GLU A 233 24.21 0.04 1.71
C GLU A 233 24.83 0.85 2.87
N LYS A 234 25.03 2.18 2.68
CA LYS A 234 25.68 3.07 3.67
C LYS A 234 24.73 4.02 4.40
N ARG A 235 23.52 4.26 3.88
CA ARG A 235 22.60 5.31 4.37
C ARG A 235 21.17 4.80 4.62
N LEU A 236 20.98 3.48 4.68
CA LEU A 236 19.71 2.76 4.77
C LEU A 236 18.82 2.91 3.53
N PHE A 237 18.56 4.14 3.08
CA PHE A 237 17.71 4.44 1.93
C PHE A 237 18.51 4.56 0.61
N PRO A 238 17.93 4.14 -0.52
CA PRO A 238 16.65 3.43 -0.68
C PRO A 238 16.71 1.97 -0.24
N VAL A 239 15.61 1.43 0.27
CA VAL A 239 15.58 0.11 0.94
C VAL A 239 15.05 -1.02 0.04
N ALA A 240 14.27 -0.69 -1.00
CA ALA A 240 13.61 -1.70 -1.83
C ALA A 240 13.46 -1.27 -3.29
N LYS A 241 13.22 -2.26 -4.16
CA LYS A 241 12.83 -2.08 -5.57
C LYS A 241 11.31 -2.11 -5.77
N GLU A 242 10.62 -2.74 -4.83
CA GLU A 242 9.19 -2.94 -4.84
C GLU A 242 8.63 -2.59 -3.46
N LEU A 243 7.42 -2.03 -3.46
CA LEU A 243 6.60 -1.86 -2.27
C LEU A 243 5.28 -2.58 -2.48
N ILE A 244 4.73 -3.14 -1.41
CA ILE A 244 3.46 -3.84 -1.42
C ILE A 244 2.46 -2.94 -0.70
N TYR A 245 1.46 -2.46 -1.42
CA TYR A 245 0.32 -1.76 -0.83
C TYR A 245 -0.83 -2.76 -0.67
N LYS A 246 -1.34 -2.87 0.55
CA LYS A 246 -2.51 -3.68 0.88
C LYS A 246 -3.67 -2.78 1.28
N TYR A 247 -4.86 -3.12 0.83
CA TYR A 247 -6.08 -2.39 1.13
C TYR A 247 -7.26 -3.34 1.22
N ASP A 248 -8.14 -3.09 2.20
CA ASP A 248 -9.22 -4.00 2.58
C ASP A 248 -8.68 -5.38 2.96
N PHE A 249 -8.50 -5.63 4.25
CA PHE A 249 -7.96 -6.91 4.70
C PHE A 249 -8.95 -8.08 4.57
N GLY A 250 -10.22 -7.80 4.24
CA GLY A 250 -11.21 -8.79 3.85
C GLY A 250 -11.06 -9.20 2.37
N ASP A 251 -11.12 -8.22 1.47
CA ASP A 251 -10.99 -8.44 0.01
C ASP A 251 -9.53 -8.67 -0.44
N ASN A 252 -8.57 -8.28 0.39
CA ASN A 252 -7.12 -8.44 0.21
C ASN A 252 -6.56 -7.85 -1.09
N TRP A 253 -6.95 -6.61 -1.43
CA TRP A 253 -6.40 -5.92 -2.59
C TRP A 253 -4.90 -5.69 -2.41
N THR A 254 -4.10 -6.22 -3.33
CA THR A 254 -2.63 -6.16 -3.26
C THR A 254 -2.05 -5.50 -4.51
N ILE A 255 -1.45 -4.32 -4.33
CA ILE A 255 -0.79 -3.56 -5.39
C ILE A 255 0.72 -3.62 -5.18
N ILE A 256 1.46 -4.06 -6.20
CA ILE A 256 2.91 -3.93 -6.25
C ILE A 256 3.26 -2.59 -6.89
N ILE A 257 4.09 -1.81 -6.20
CA ILE A 257 4.52 -0.48 -6.62
C ILE A 257 6.01 -0.53 -6.92
N THR A 258 6.39 -0.13 -8.13
CA THR A 258 7.79 -0.09 -8.57
C THR A 258 8.15 1.27 -9.13
N LYS A 259 9.39 1.73 -8.88
CA LYS A 259 9.93 2.95 -9.50
C LYS A 259 10.59 2.60 -10.83
N LYS A 260 10.20 3.26 -11.91
CA LYS A 260 10.78 3.06 -13.24
C LYS A 260 11.88 4.10 -13.49
N ASP A 261 12.92 3.72 -14.23
CA ASP A 261 14.03 4.64 -14.56
C ASP A 261 13.61 5.76 -15.52
N ASN A 262 12.67 5.45 -16.42
CA ASN A 262 12.15 6.35 -17.44
C ASN A 262 10.84 5.79 -18.00
N TYR A 263 10.29 6.45 -19.01
CA TYR A 263 9.03 6.14 -19.69
C TYR A 263 9.25 5.66 -21.15
N ARG A 264 10.47 5.22 -21.50
CA ARG A 264 10.82 4.86 -22.89
C ARG A 264 9.95 3.72 -23.43
N ASP A 265 9.63 2.74 -22.60
CA ASP A 265 8.84 1.58 -23.01
C ASP A 265 7.40 1.99 -23.35
N LEU A 266 6.81 2.91 -22.57
CA LEU A 266 5.47 3.45 -22.83
C LEU A 266 5.43 4.25 -24.15
N ILE A 267 6.45 5.08 -24.39
CA ILE A 267 6.57 5.85 -25.63
C ILE A 267 6.76 4.95 -26.85
N LYS A 268 7.69 4.00 -26.78
CA LYS A 268 7.95 3.05 -27.88
C LYS A 268 6.74 2.19 -28.19
N GLY A 269 5.96 1.83 -27.17
CA GLY A 269 4.70 1.10 -27.33
C GLY A 269 3.55 1.94 -27.86
N GLY A 270 3.72 3.26 -28.06
CA GLY A 270 2.65 4.16 -28.49
C GLY A 270 1.55 4.35 -27.44
N LEU A 271 1.84 4.02 -26.18
CA LEU A 271 0.88 4.07 -25.07
C LEU A 271 0.77 5.48 -24.47
N VAL A 272 1.81 6.30 -24.66
CA VAL A 272 1.86 7.71 -24.24
C VAL A 272 2.75 8.50 -25.21
N SER A 273 2.37 9.73 -25.52
CA SER A 273 3.17 10.64 -26.35
C SER A 273 4.19 11.45 -25.53
N HIS A 274 5.21 12.01 -26.20
CA HIS A 274 6.15 12.93 -25.57
C HIS A 274 5.47 14.18 -25.01
N GLU A 275 4.43 14.68 -25.70
CA GLU A 275 3.64 15.85 -25.27
C GLU A 275 2.86 15.57 -23.98
N GLU A 276 2.26 14.38 -23.86
CA GLU A 276 1.56 13.97 -22.64
C GLU A 276 2.50 13.84 -21.45
N ILE A 277 3.71 13.32 -21.67
CA ILE A 277 4.75 13.26 -20.63
C ILE A 277 5.22 14.66 -20.24
N ALA A 278 5.42 15.57 -21.20
CA ALA A 278 5.80 16.95 -20.90
C ALA A 278 4.72 17.66 -20.08
N TYR A 279 3.45 17.52 -20.46
CA TYR A 279 2.31 18.04 -19.71
C TYR A 279 2.23 17.45 -18.30
N ALA A 280 2.44 16.14 -18.16
CA ALA A 280 2.40 15.47 -16.86
C ALA A 280 3.53 15.94 -15.94
N ASN A 281 4.75 16.12 -16.47
CA ASN A 281 5.86 16.69 -15.71
C ASN A 281 5.60 18.14 -15.30
N ASP A 282 5.09 18.98 -16.20
CA ASP A 282 4.72 20.36 -15.88
C ASP A 282 3.69 20.42 -14.75
N THR A 283 2.66 19.59 -14.83
CA THR A 283 1.64 19.44 -13.77
C THR A 283 2.26 19.00 -12.44
N VAL A 284 3.11 17.98 -12.44
CA VAL A 284 3.75 17.46 -11.22
C VAL A 284 4.62 18.52 -10.56
N LEU A 285 5.41 19.25 -11.35
CA LEU A 285 6.39 20.21 -10.85
C LEU A 285 5.75 21.55 -10.45
N ASN A 286 4.76 22.03 -11.21
CA ASN A 286 4.16 23.35 -11.00
C ASN A 286 2.85 23.33 -10.20
N GLU A 287 2.06 22.25 -10.29
CA GLU A 287 0.81 22.09 -9.52
C GLU A 287 0.99 21.20 -8.28
N HIS A 288 2.18 20.62 -8.06
CA HIS A 288 2.47 19.69 -6.95
C HIS A 288 1.47 18.53 -6.89
N ARG A 289 1.07 18.03 -8.06
CA ARG A 289 -0.06 17.09 -8.23
C ARG A 289 0.34 15.88 -9.07
N PRO A 290 0.02 14.65 -8.65
CA PRO A 290 0.30 13.47 -9.43
C PRO A 290 -0.54 13.40 -10.71
N VAL A 291 -0.02 12.73 -11.74
CA VAL A 291 -0.69 12.54 -13.03
C VAL A 291 -0.63 11.08 -13.44
N CYS A 292 -1.77 10.52 -13.83
CA CYS A 292 -1.83 9.22 -14.49
C CYS A 292 -1.45 9.39 -15.97
N ILE A 293 -0.39 8.71 -16.38
CA ILE A 293 0.13 8.76 -17.76
C ILE A 293 -0.32 7.54 -18.56
N TYR A 294 -0.55 6.40 -17.91
CA TYR A 294 -1.06 5.20 -18.56
C TYR A 294 -1.96 4.36 -17.63
N LYS A 295 -2.93 3.67 -18.24
CA LYS A 295 -3.94 2.83 -17.58
C LYS A 295 -4.18 1.57 -18.41
N ASP A 296 -4.06 0.42 -17.78
CA ASP A 296 -4.51 -0.89 -18.28
C ASP A 296 -5.55 -1.47 -17.31
N GLY A 297 -6.73 -1.84 -17.81
CA GLY A 297 -7.86 -2.26 -16.99
C GLY A 297 -8.76 -1.13 -16.47
N VAL A 298 -10.02 -1.45 -16.14
CA VAL A 298 -11.09 -0.53 -15.71
C VAL A 298 -10.91 -0.03 -14.26
N PHE A 299 -11.79 0.87 -13.82
CA PHE A 299 -11.97 1.18 -12.40
C PHE A 299 -12.71 0.03 -11.70
N LEU A 300 -12.34 -0.17 -10.45
CA LEU A 300 -12.83 -1.20 -9.54
C LEU A 300 -13.91 -0.65 -8.62
N ILE A 301 -14.35 -1.51 -7.71
CA ILE A 301 -15.27 -1.22 -6.62
C ILE A 301 -14.75 -1.87 -5.33
N ASP A 302 -15.04 -1.22 -4.21
CA ASP A 302 -14.88 -1.81 -2.88
C ASP A 302 -15.92 -2.94 -2.66
N ASP A 303 -15.64 -3.83 -1.70
CA ASP A 303 -16.58 -4.86 -1.21
C ASP A 303 -17.09 -5.86 -2.26
N VAL A 304 -16.21 -6.30 -3.17
CA VAL A 304 -16.59 -7.23 -4.25
C VAL A 304 -15.87 -8.58 -4.15
N GLY A 305 -15.08 -8.82 -3.10
CA GLY A 305 -14.32 -10.04 -2.91
C GLY A 305 -12.98 -10.02 -3.65
N GLY A 306 -12.30 -8.88 -3.66
CA GLY A 306 -10.98 -8.73 -4.28
C GLY A 306 -11.03 -8.83 -5.81
N LEU A 307 -9.87 -9.05 -6.44
CA LEU A 307 -9.77 -9.07 -7.89
C LEU A 307 -10.51 -10.27 -8.52
N SER A 308 -10.49 -11.42 -7.84
CA SER A 308 -11.23 -12.61 -8.24
C SER A 308 -12.75 -12.40 -8.17
N GLY A 309 -13.24 -11.78 -7.09
CA GLY A 309 -14.63 -11.40 -6.94
C GLY A 309 -15.07 -10.33 -7.94
N PHE A 310 -14.22 -9.35 -8.24
CA PHE A 310 -14.48 -8.37 -9.31
C PHE A 310 -14.60 -9.02 -10.69
N ALA A 311 -13.74 -10.01 -11.00
CA ALA A 311 -13.82 -10.74 -12.25
C ALA A 311 -15.13 -11.54 -12.37
N ASN A 312 -15.60 -12.15 -11.28
CA ASN A 312 -16.91 -12.82 -11.23
C ASN A 312 -18.06 -11.80 -11.40
N PHE A 313 -17.97 -10.65 -10.74
CA PHE A 313 -18.92 -9.55 -10.90
C PHE A 313 -19.06 -9.13 -12.37
N LEU A 314 -17.95 -8.98 -13.09
CA LEU A 314 -17.98 -8.68 -14.54
C LEU A 314 -18.72 -9.79 -15.31
N GLY A 315 -18.44 -11.05 -15.01
CA GLY A 315 -19.14 -12.19 -15.60
C GLY A 315 -20.64 -12.13 -15.39
N THR A 316 -21.11 -11.94 -14.16
CA THR A 316 -22.54 -11.82 -13.86
C THR A 316 -23.18 -10.61 -14.56
N VAL A 317 -22.50 -9.47 -14.56
CA VAL A 317 -23.02 -8.22 -15.12
C VAL A 317 -23.13 -8.25 -16.66
N TYR A 318 -22.26 -8.98 -17.36
CA TYR A 318 -22.21 -8.98 -18.82
C TYR A 318 -22.64 -10.28 -19.49
N GLU A 319 -22.39 -11.44 -18.87
CA GLU A 319 -22.65 -12.76 -19.47
C GLU A 319 -23.89 -13.47 -18.88
N SER A 320 -24.38 -13.09 -17.69
CA SER A 320 -25.53 -13.78 -17.07
C SER A 320 -26.81 -13.69 -17.92
N GLU A 321 -27.49 -14.84 -18.05
CA GLU A 321 -28.83 -14.94 -18.64
C GLU A 321 -29.91 -14.42 -17.67
N ASP A 322 -29.65 -14.46 -16.35
CA ASP A 322 -30.53 -13.87 -15.35
C ASP A 322 -30.39 -12.34 -15.38
N LYS A 323 -31.32 -11.71 -16.09
CA LYS A 323 -31.37 -10.25 -16.21
C LYS A 323 -31.82 -9.55 -14.93
N VAL A 324 -32.43 -10.25 -13.97
CA VAL A 324 -32.77 -9.67 -12.68
C VAL A 324 -31.48 -9.50 -11.87
N GLU A 325 -30.75 -10.59 -11.67
CA GLU A 325 -29.47 -10.59 -10.95
C GLU A 325 -28.47 -9.59 -11.56
N SER A 326 -28.30 -9.63 -12.89
CA SER A 326 -27.39 -8.72 -13.60
C SER A 326 -27.74 -7.25 -13.39
N ASN A 327 -29.02 -6.89 -13.44
CA ASN A 327 -29.47 -5.51 -13.25
C ASN A 327 -29.36 -5.06 -11.79
N GLU A 328 -29.67 -5.93 -10.82
CA GLU A 328 -29.53 -5.64 -9.40
C GLU A 328 -28.06 -5.40 -9.03
N LEU A 329 -27.17 -6.26 -9.51
CA LEU A 329 -25.73 -6.15 -9.26
C LEU A 329 -25.13 -4.90 -9.91
N ARG A 330 -25.58 -4.56 -11.14
CA ARG A 330 -25.21 -3.30 -11.81
C ARG A 330 -25.74 -2.07 -11.08
N ALA A 331 -26.95 -2.14 -10.51
CA ALA A 331 -27.51 -1.05 -9.72
C ALA A 331 -26.75 -0.87 -8.39
N TRP A 332 -26.39 -1.98 -7.73
CA TRP A 332 -25.57 -1.99 -6.53
C TRP A 332 -24.20 -1.36 -6.76
N SER A 333 -23.47 -1.78 -7.80
CA SER A 333 -22.13 -1.25 -8.09
C SER A 333 -22.16 0.25 -8.41
N LYS A 334 -23.19 0.75 -9.10
CA LYS A 334 -23.39 2.19 -9.32
C LYS A 334 -23.56 2.98 -8.02
N ARG A 335 -24.25 2.42 -7.00
CA ARG A 335 -24.36 3.06 -5.67
C ARG A 335 -23.02 3.12 -4.95
N LEU A 336 -22.15 2.15 -5.20
CA LEU A 336 -20.78 2.13 -4.71
C LEU A 336 -19.82 3.01 -5.54
N GLY A 337 -20.31 3.67 -6.60
CA GLY A 337 -19.51 4.61 -7.39
C GLY A 337 -18.84 4.00 -8.61
N TRP A 338 -19.14 2.74 -8.94
CA TRP A 338 -18.67 2.14 -10.19
C TRP A 338 -19.11 2.94 -11.40
N SER A 339 -18.18 3.18 -12.32
CA SER A 339 -18.46 3.89 -13.55
C SER A 339 -17.72 3.26 -14.72
N GLU A 340 -18.48 2.96 -15.77
CA GLU A 340 -17.98 2.50 -17.06
C GLU A 340 -17.50 3.68 -17.94
N LYS A 341 -17.59 4.92 -17.43
CA LYS A 341 -17.23 6.12 -18.17
C LYS A 341 -15.73 6.12 -18.47
N LYS A 342 -15.40 6.28 -19.75
CA LYS A 342 -14.04 6.50 -20.20
C LYS A 342 -13.57 7.88 -19.76
N ILE A 343 -12.46 7.91 -19.02
CA ILE A 343 -11.79 9.13 -18.56
C ILE A 343 -10.39 9.10 -19.15
N ALA A 344 -9.97 10.19 -19.79
CA ALA A 344 -8.60 10.34 -20.28
C ALA A 344 -7.61 10.26 -19.10
N ASN A 345 -6.47 9.58 -19.28
CA ASN A 345 -5.50 9.31 -18.21
C ASN A 345 -5.14 10.58 -17.40
N LYS A 346 -4.84 11.68 -18.10
CA LYS A 346 -4.51 12.99 -17.50
C LYS A 346 -5.62 13.65 -16.67
N ARG A 347 -6.85 13.12 -16.69
CA ARG A 347 -8.02 13.60 -15.95
C ARG A 347 -8.45 12.68 -14.80
N ILE A 348 -7.74 11.58 -14.57
CA ILE A 348 -8.07 10.63 -13.48
C ILE A 348 -7.73 11.26 -12.12
N LEU A 349 -6.56 11.90 -12.03
CA LEU A 349 -6.03 12.62 -10.87
C LEU A 349 -6.16 14.14 -11.04
#